data_AF-A0A1A9UD70-F1
#
_entry.id   AF-A0A1A9UD70-F1
#
_cell.length_a   1.000
_cell.length_b   1.000
_cell.length_c   1.000
_cell.angle_alpha   90.00
_cell.angle_beta   90.00
_cell.angle_gamma   90.00
#
_symmetry.space_group_name_H-M   'P 1'
#
loop_
_entity.id
_entity.type
_entity.pdbx_description
1 polymer ?
#
loop_
_entity_poly.entity_id
_entity_poly.type
_entity_poly.pdbx_seq_one_letter_code
_entity_poly.pdbx_strand_id
1 'polypeptide(L)'
;MYYKIELSNENCGQTERMRLIGEESGETAVAINRHRNTVSNYLKDPDNYGCIKHSGHIPTVDQRIKWRIRHLAINENMSCRQIKVELGLIVRRQRIQQYLKHNIGLRCENKITETR
;
A
#
# COMPACT_ATOMS: atom_id res chain seq x y z
N MET A 1 -21.43 2.68 -6.38
CA MET A 1 -20.76 3.99 -6.48
C MET A 1 -19.56 3.98 -5.57
N TYR A 2 -18.35 4.22 -6.10
CA TYR A 2 -17.17 4.43 -5.25
C TYR A 2 -17.21 5.89 -4.76
N TYR A 3 -17.48 6.10 -3.47
CA TYR A 3 -17.30 7.42 -2.88
C TYR A 3 -15.79 7.70 -2.84
N LYS A 4 -15.32 8.63 -3.66
CA LYS A 4 -13.95 9.15 -3.53
C LYS A 4 -13.90 9.97 -2.24
N ILE A 5 -13.29 9.39 -1.21
CA ILE A 5 -13.23 9.92 0.17
C ILE A 5 -12.40 11.21 0.23
N GLU A 6 -11.38 11.31 -0.61
CA GLU A 6 -10.46 12.44 -0.64
C GLU A 6 -10.88 13.53 -1.65
N LEU A 7 -10.55 14.78 -1.32
CA LEU A 7 -10.70 15.92 -2.23
C LEU A 7 -9.73 15.78 -3.40
N SER A 8 -10.15 16.19 -4.59
CA SER A 8 -9.23 16.38 -5.70
C SER A 8 -8.43 17.67 -5.50
N ASN A 9 -7.25 17.79 -6.13
CA ASN A 9 -6.43 19.00 -6.09
C ASN A 9 -7.21 20.26 -6.49
N GLU A 10 -8.13 20.13 -7.45
CA GLU A 10 -9.03 21.22 -7.86
C GLU A 10 -9.96 21.67 -6.72
N ASN A 11 -10.59 20.71 -6.04
CA ASN A 11 -11.47 20.98 -4.89
C ASN A 11 -10.66 21.51 -3.69
N CYS A 12 -9.42 21.06 -3.48
CA CYS A 12 -8.51 21.63 -2.49
C CYS A 12 -8.21 23.10 -2.81
N GLY A 13 -7.84 23.41 -4.06
CA GLY A 13 -7.58 24.77 -4.50
C GLY A 13 -8.81 25.68 -4.39
N GLN A 14 -10.01 25.17 -4.68
CA GLN A 14 -11.25 25.91 -4.50
C GLN A 14 -11.59 26.14 -3.02
N THR A 15 -11.36 25.13 -2.17
CA THR A 15 -11.53 25.24 -0.72
C THR A 15 -10.60 26.32 -0.14
N GLU A 16 -9.34 26.37 -0.58
CA GLU A 16 -8.39 27.39 -0.09
C GLU A 16 -8.77 28.79 -0.58
N ARG A 17 -9.22 28.95 -1.83
CA ARG A 17 -9.74 30.25 -2.32
C ARG A 17 -10.94 30.72 -1.50
N MET A 18 -11.88 29.84 -1.19
CA MET A 18 -13.08 30.16 -0.39
C MET A 18 -12.72 30.51 1.06
N ARG A 19 -11.74 29.80 1.63
CA ARG A 19 -11.19 30.12 2.96
C ARG A 19 -10.59 31.54 3.00
N LEU A 20 -9.82 31.93 1.97
CA LEU A 20 -9.17 33.24 1.92
C LEU A 20 -10.15 34.40 1.80
N ILE A 21 -11.31 34.20 1.18
CA ILE A 21 -12.39 35.19 1.10
C ILE A 21 -13.31 35.18 2.34
N GLY A 22 -13.06 34.30 3.31
CA GLY A 22 -13.77 34.25 4.59
C GLY A 22 -15.08 33.47 4.58
N GLU A 23 -15.33 32.64 3.56
CA GLU A 23 -16.55 31.82 3.47
C GLU A 23 -16.57 30.72 4.55
N GLU A 24 -17.77 30.36 5.00
CA GLU A 24 -17.90 29.28 5.98
C GLU A 24 -17.63 27.91 5.33
N SER A 25 -17.11 26.97 6.13
CA SER A 25 -16.83 25.61 5.64
C SER A 25 -18.09 24.88 5.15
N GLY A 26 -19.28 25.29 5.60
CA GLY A 26 -20.56 24.77 5.12
C GLY A 26 -20.87 25.22 3.69
N GLU A 27 -20.71 26.50 3.41
CA GLU A 27 -20.93 27.10 2.09
C GLU A 27 -19.91 26.55 1.09
N THR A 28 -18.65 26.45 1.51
CA THR A 28 -17.58 25.82 0.73
C THR A 28 -17.92 24.38 0.36
N ALA A 29 -18.47 23.61 1.31
CA ALA A 29 -18.84 22.21 1.08
C ALA A 29 -19.99 22.07 0.05
N VAL A 30 -20.97 22.98 0.08
CA VAL A 30 -22.05 23.04 -0.92
C VAL A 30 -21.48 23.40 -2.29
N ALA A 31 -20.62 24.42 -2.36
CA ALA A 31 -20.04 24.91 -3.62
C ALA A 31 -19.19 23.84 -4.35
N ILE A 32 -18.45 23.01 -3.61
CA ILE A 32 -17.64 21.92 -4.17
C ILE A 32 -18.37 20.58 -4.22
N ASN A 33 -19.65 20.54 -3.83
CA ASN A 33 -20.48 19.33 -3.72
C ASN A 33 -19.81 18.20 -2.92
N ARG A 34 -19.34 18.52 -1.71
CA ARG A 34 -18.69 17.57 -0.78
C ARG A 34 -19.29 17.65 0.60
N HIS A 35 -19.00 16.64 1.42
CA HIS A 35 -19.45 16.62 2.80
C HIS A 35 -18.66 17.65 3.63
N ARG A 36 -19.34 18.36 4.53
CA ARG A 36 -18.74 19.38 5.42
C ARG A 36 -17.53 18.84 6.19
N ASN A 37 -17.60 17.60 6.66
CA ASN A 37 -16.48 16.97 7.38
C ASN A 37 -15.23 16.79 6.50
N THR A 38 -15.39 16.51 5.21
CA THR A 38 -14.26 16.39 4.27
C THR A 38 -13.53 17.73 4.16
N VAL A 39 -14.28 18.83 4.00
CA VAL A 39 -13.73 20.19 3.98
C VAL A 39 -13.07 20.54 5.31
N SER A 40 -13.74 20.25 6.43
CA SER A 40 -13.18 20.50 7.77
C SER A 40 -11.89 19.72 8.02
N ASN A 41 -11.80 18.46 7.60
CA ASN A 41 -10.60 17.65 7.75
C ASN A 41 -9.44 18.18 6.91
N TYR A 42 -9.70 18.65 5.69
CA TYR A 42 -8.69 19.30 4.86
C TYR A 42 -8.21 20.61 5.48
N LEU A 43 -9.12 21.47 5.93
CA LEU A 43 -8.77 22.78 6.50
C LEU A 43 -7.96 22.69 7.81
N LYS A 44 -8.10 21.59 8.56
CA LYS A 44 -7.32 21.34 9.79
C LYS A 44 -5.85 21.04 9.51
N ASP A 45 -5.56 20.35 8.41
CA ASP A 45 -4.21 19.90 8.06
C ASP A 45 -4.08 19.76 6.53
N PRO A 46 -4.02 20.89 5.79
CA PRO A 46 -4.03 20.86 4.33
C PRO A 46 -2.75 20.26 3.76
N ASP A 47 -1.62 20.40 4.45
CA ASP A 47 -0.31 19.94 4.00
C ASP A 47 -0.17 18.42 4.06
N ASN A 48 -0.84 17.76 5.02
CA ASN A 48 -0.80 16.30 5.17
C ASN A 48 -2.08 15.59 4.71
N TYR A 49 -3.07 16.31 4.17
CA TYR A 49 -4.34 15.72 3.75
C TYR A 49 -4.14 14.68 2.64
N GLY A 50 -4.58 13.44 2.88
CA GLY A 50 -4.40 12.31 1.94
C GLY A 50 -2.97 11.75 1.90
N CYS A 51 -2.01 12.33 2.62
CA CYS A 51 -0.64 11.82 2.70
C CYS A 51 -0.49 10.68 3.72
N ILE A 52 -1.44 10.55 4.65
CA ILE A 52 -1.41 9.53 5.70
C ILE A 52 -1.65 8.15 5.07
N LYS A 53 -0.58 7.37 4.96
CA LYS A 53 -0.66 5.98 4.54
C LYS A 53 -1.15 5.13 5.71
N HIS A 54 -2.22 4.39 5.48
CA HIS A 54 -2.66 3.38 6.43
C HIS A 54 -1.60 2.28 6.51
N SER A 55 -1.26 1.87 7.73
CA SER A 55 -0.44 0.69 7.93
C SER A 55 -1.14 -0.50 7.29
N GLY A 56 -0.47 -1.16 6.34
CA GLY A 56 -1.02 -2.33 5.67
C GLY A 56 -1.24 -3.50 6.62
N HIS A 57 -1.91 -4.53 6.11
CA HIS A 57 -2.14 -5.76 6.86
C HIS A 57 -0.82 -6.45 7.25
N ILE A 58 -0.69 -6.83 8.52
CA ILE A 58 0.47 -7.57 9.03
C ILE A 58 0.57 -8.92 8.31
N PRO A 59 1.66 -9.25 7.61
CA PRO A 59 1.73 -10.49 6.84
C PRO A 59 1.69 -11.71 7.77
N THR A 60 0.97 -12.76 7.35
CA THR A 60 0.87 -14.04 8.07
C THR A 60 2.22 -14.75 8.25
N VAL A 61 3.19 -14.41 7.40
CA VAL A 61 4.49 -15.07 7.34
C VAL A 61 5.57 -14.00 7.27
N ASP A 62 6.55 -14.13 8.17
CA ASP A 62 7.70 -13.26 8.25
C ASP A 62 8.57 -13.32 6.97
N GLN A 63 9.34 -12.26 6.75
CA GLN A 63 10.25 -12.14 5.62
C GLN A 63 11.29 -13.27 5.61
N ARG A 64 11.80 -13.72 6.76
CA ARG A 64 12.75 -14.85 6.83
C ARG A 64 12.15 -16.15 6.27
N ILE A 65 10.90 -16.45 6.60
CA ILE A 65 10.22 -17.63 6.09
C ILE A 65 9.95 -17.49 4.58
N LYS A 66 9.60 -16.29 4.09
CA LYS A 66 9.50 -16.04 2.65
C LYS A 66 10.81 -16.27 1.90
N TRP A 67 11.95 -15.92 2.50
CA TRP A 67 13.27 -16.27 1.95
C TRP A 67 13.49 -17.78 1.92
N ARG A 68 13.18 -18.48 3.02
CA ARG A 68 13.33 -19.94 3.10
C ARG A 68 12.46 -20.67 2.07
N ILE A 69 11.20 -20.26 1.90
CA ILE A 69 10.29 -20.77 0.85
C ILE A 69 10.93 -20.63 -0.54
N ARG A 70 11.57 -19.49 -0.83
CA ARG A 70 12.23 -19.26 -2.12
C ARG A 70 13.46 -20.14 -2.30
N HIS A 71 14.30 -20.25 -1.27
CA HIS A 71 15.49 -21.11 -1.31
C HIS A 71 15.12 -22.55 -1.61
N LEU A 72 14.12 -23.11 -0.90
CA LEU A 72 13.65 -24.49 -1.11
C LEU A 72 13.04 -24.68 -2.51
N ALA A 73 12.33 -23.68 -3.03
CA ALA A 73 11.74 -23.75 -4.36
C ALA A 73 12.77 -23.68 -5.50
N ILE A 74 13.84 -22.89 -5.34
CA ILE A 74 14.84 -22.65 -6.40
C ILE A 74 15.98 -23.69 -6.33
N ASN A 75 16.58 -23.85 -5.15
CA ASN A 75 17.80 -24.65 -5.00
C ASN A 75 17.48 -26.14 -4.84
N GLU A 76 16.38 -26.45 -4.15
CA GLU A 76 15.97 -27.84 -3.86
C GLU A 76 14.80 -28.29 -4.76
N ASN A 77 14.31 -27.40 -5.64
CA ASN A 77 13.22 -27.64 -6.58
C ASN A 77 11.96 -28.26 -5.94
N MET A 78 11.70 -27.90 -4.67
CA MET A 78 10.60 -28.48 -3.90
C MET A 78 9.24 -27.96 -4.37
N SER A 79 8.24 -28.85 -4.41
CA SER A 79 6.85 -28.45 -4.65
C SER A 79 6.28 -27.64 -3.46
N CYS A 80 5.28 -26.81 -3.71
CA CYS A 80 4.64 -26.02 -2.65
C CYS A 80 4.06 -26.89 -1.51
N ARG A 81 3.71 -28.15 -1.77
CA ARG A 81 3.23 -29.09 -0.74
C ARG A 81 4.38 -29.54 0.15
N GLN A 82 5.53 -29.89 -0.43
CA GLN A 82 6.74 -30.26 0.32
C GLN A 82 7.22 -29.09 1.17
N ILE A 83 7.33 -27.89 0.60
CA ILE A 83 7.72 -26.68 1.33
C ILE A 83 6.81 -26.39 2.53
N LYS A 84 5.50 -26.63 2.37
CA LYS A 84 4.53 -26.45 3.46
C LYS A 84 4.83 -27.39 4.63
N VAL A 85 5.11 -28.65 4.34
CA VAL A 85 5.40 -29.69 5.34
C VAL A 85 6.74 -29.40 6.01
N GLU A 86 7.78 -29.15 5.19
CA GLU A 86 9.14 -28.88 5.66
C GLU A 86 9.22 -27.69 6.62
N LEU A 87 8.47 -26.63 6.32
CA LEU A 87 8.45 -25.41 7.14
C LEU A 87 7.33 -25.40 8.19
N GLY A 88 6.58 -26.50 8.33
CA GLY A 88 5.47 -26.61 9.30
C GLY A 88 4.39 -25.52 9.12
N LEU A 89 4.19 -25.02 7.90
CA LEU A 89 3.37 -23.82 7.68
C LEU A 89 1.88 -24.15 7.70
N ILE A 90 1.14 -23.43 8.54
CA ILE A 90 -0.33 -23.46 8.58
C ILE A 90 -0.91 -22.48 7.55
N VAL A 91 -0.41 -22.53 6.32
CA VAL A 91 -0.87 -21.66 5.23
C VAL A 91 -1.41 -22.48 4.06
N ARG A 92 -2.33 -21.90 3.29
CA ARG A 92 -2.86 -22.52 2.07
C ARG A 92 -1.77 -22.56 1.00
N ARG A 93 -1.76 -23.61 0.18
CA ARG A 93 -0.85 -23.76 -0.97
C ARG A 93 -0.85 -22.52 -1.87
N GLN A 94 -2.03 -21.95 -2.14
CA GLN A 94 -2.19 -20.75 -2.96
C GLN A 94 -1.38 -19.56 -2.42
N ARG A 95 -1.25 -19.43 -1.09
CA ARG A 95 -0.51 -18.35 -0.46
C ARG A 95 1.01 -18.51 -0.65
N ILE A 96 1.50 -19.76 -0.57
CA ILE A 96 2.89 -20.10 -0.93
C ILE A 96 3.15 -19.77 -2.41
N GLN A 97 2.22 -20.12 -3.29
CA GLN A 97 2.32 -19.81 -4.71
C GLN A 97 2.33 -18.30 -4.97
N GLN A 98 1.55 -17.50 -4.23
CA GLN A 98 1.60 -16.04 -4.31
C GLN A 98 2.99 -15.52 -3.91
N TYR A 99 3.57 -16.02 -2.80
CA TYR A 99 4.93 -15.64 -2.39
C TYR A 99 5.98 -15.94 -3.46
N LEU A 100 5.83 -17.04 -4.22
CA LEU A 100 6.70 -17.36 -5.34
C LEU A 100 6.44 -16.46 -6.57
N LYS A 101 5.17 -16.16 -6.90
CA LYS A 101 4.78 -15.33 -8.06
C LYS A 101 5.24 -13.88 -7.95
N HIS A 102 5.21 -13.27 -6.75
CA HIS A 102 5.58 -11.87 -6.55
C HIS A 102 7.09 -11.57 -6.75
N ASN A 103 7.92 -12.54 -7.14
CA ASN A 103 9.38 -12.41 -7.20
C ASN A 103 10.01 -12.49 -8.61
N ILE A 104 9.22 -12.58 -9.69
CA ILE A 104 9.76 -12.58 -11.07
C ILE A 104 10.46 -11.23 -11.43
N GLY A 105 10.29 -10.19 -10.62
CA GLY A 105 10.89 -8.86 -10.81
C GLY A 105 12.23 -8.58 -10.12
N LEU A 106 12.79 -9.47 -9.30
CA LEU A 106 14.13 -9.27 -8.71
C LEU A 106 15.19 -9.92 -9.61
N ARG A 107 15.38 -9.35 -10.81
CA ARG A 107 16.59 -9.62 -11.61
C ARG A 107 17.80 -9.05 -10.86
N CYS A 108 18.86 -9.84 -10.85
CA CYS A 108 20.11 -9.62 -10.16
C CYS A 108 20.76 -8.27 -10.52
N GLU A 109 20.70 -7.30 -9.62
CA GLU A 109 21.74 -6.27 -9.51
C GLU A 109 22.68 -6.71 -8.39
N ASN A 110 23.60 -7.60 -8.72
CA ASN A 110 24.84 -7.85 -7.99
C ASN A 110 25.75 -8.58 -8.96
N LYS A 111 26.21 -7.88 -10.01
CA LYS A 111 27.42 -8.29 -10.70
C LYS A 111 28.58 -7.92 -9.80
N ILE A 112 29.01 -8.92 -9.04
CA ILE A 112 30.38 -9.23 -8.66
C ILE A 112 31.37 -8.21 -9.25
N THR A 113 31.83 -7.26 -8.44
CA THR A 113 33.12 -6.61 -8.69
C THR A 113 34.20 -7.62 -8.30
N GLU A 114 34.62 -8.41 -9.29
CA GLU A 114 35.83 -9.21 -9.21
C GLU A 114 37.02 -8.26 -9.15
N THR A 115 37.72 -8.29 -8.02
CA THR A 115 39.10 -7.81 -7.86
C THR A 115 40.04 -8.65 -8.71
N ARG A 116 40.81 -8.00 -9.59
CA ARG A 116 42.25 -8.26 -9.81
C ARG A 116 42.90 -7.11 -10.56
#